data_AF-A0A314YGP5-F1
#
_entry.id   AF-A0A314YGP5-F1
#
_cell.length_a   1.000
_cell.length_b   1.000
_cell.length_c   1.000
_cell.angle_alpha   90.00
_cell.angle_beta   90.00
_cell.angle_gamma   90.00
#
_symmetry.space_group_name_H-M   'P 1'
#
loop_
_entity.id
_entity.type
_entity.pdbx_description
1 polymer ?
#
loop_
_entity_poly.entity_id
_entity_poly.type
_entity_poly.pdbx_seq_one_letter_code
_entity_poly.pdbx_strand_id
1 'polypeptide(L)'
;MSQQACTPHAFNQKTFNACQTLRVLNSTIHWSYYPSKGTVDVAFSQAVVSDSRWVAWAINPTSTGMVGSQAIVAFRRTDGTMNIYSSPIKSYATRLERGNLSFPLFDVSAIYENNQIVIFATIGLPNNVSVVNHVWQQGPLSGNIPQMHSVSGPNVQSFGTLDFLSGKVETIRRATSSVFKAKISHGIINTVSWGMLMPVGAIVARHFKAADPAWFHVHRACQMLGYLGGLLGSQQEFGSAINLQGLNIKGTDA
;
A
#
# COMPACT_ATOMS: atom_id res chain seq x y z
N MET A 1 -1.80 -18.18 10.89
CA MET A 1 -0.77 -18.94 10.16
C MET A 1 0.58 -18.32 10.47
N SER A 2 1.42 -19.03 11.21
CA SER A 2 2.77 -18.58 11.55
C SER A 2 3.60 -18.55 10.27
N GLN A 3 4.23 -17.40 9.95
CA GLN A 3 5.17 -17.33 8.83
C GLN A 3 6.40 -18.12 9.21
N GLN A 4 6.73 -19.14 8.41
CA GLN A 4 7.88 -19.98 8.64
C GLN A 4 9.15 -19.13 8.46
N ALA A 5 10.05 -19.17 9.44
CA ALA A 5 11.33 -18.50 9.35
C ALA A 5 12.08 -19.06 8.13
N CYS A 6 12.32 -18.21 7.13
CA CYS A 6 13.26 -18.54 6.08
C CYS A 6 14.66 -18.64 6.72
N THR A 7 15.45 -19.59 6.25
CA THR A 7 16.85 -19.69 6.64
C THR A 7 17.66 -18.63 5.89
N PRO A 8 18.67 -18.01 6.51
CA PRO A 8 19.65 -17.22 5.78
C PRO A 8 20.22 -18.06 4.64
N HIS A 9 19.88 -17.70 3.40
CA HIS A 9 20.36 -18.38 2.21
C HIS A 9 21.57 -17.63 1.69
N ALA A 10 22.68 -18.33 1.51
CA ALA A 10 23.83 -17.78 0.80
C ALA A 10 23.49 -17.78 -0.69
N PHE A 11 23.33 -16.60 -1.28
CA PHE A 11 23.21 -16.46 -2.72
C PHE A 11 24.54 -15.97 -3.25
N ASN A 12 25.17 -16.73 -4.14
CA ASN A 12 26.41 -16.31 -4.80
C ASN A 12 27.48 -15.81 -3.80
N GLN A 13 27.68 -16.54 -2.70
CA GLN A 13 28.59 -16.22 -1.60
C GLN A 13 28.23 -14.96 -0.75
N LYS A 14 27.11 -14.26 -1.03
CA LYS A 14 26.56 -13.22 -0.15
C LYS A 14 25.58 -13.83 0.84
N THR A 15 25.81 -13.55 2.13
CA THR A 15 24.90 -13.87 3.24
C THR A 15 24.10 -12.66 3.66
N PHE A 16 22.81 -12.86 3.91
CA PHE A 16 21.90 -11.81 4.37
C PHE A 16 21.52 -12.00 5.84
N ASN A 17 21.41 -10.90 6.59
CA ASN A 17 21.18 -10.92 8.04
C ASN A 17 19.73 -11.27 8.39
N ALA A 18 18.79 -10.88 7.53
CA ALA A 18 17.37 -11.07 7.73
C ALA A 18 16.71 -11.57 6.45
N CYS A 19 15.56 -12.21 6.59
CA CYS A 19 14.75 -12.63 5.46
C CYS A 19 13.29 -12.78 5.85
N GLN A 20 12.41 -12.81 4.84
CA GLN A 20 11.01 -13.11 5.02
C GLN A 20 10.36 -13.69 3.78
N THR A 21 9.57 -14.75 3.98
CA THR A 21 8.67 -15.28 2.97
C THR A 21 7.43 -14.37 2.84
N LEU A 22 7.19 -13.88 1.64
CA LEU A 22 6.04 -13.05 1.32
C LEU A 22 4.78 -13.91 1.14
N ARG A 23 3.62 -13.33 1.42
CA ARG A 23 2.35 -14.09 1.51
C ARG A 23 1.90 -14.75 0.21
N VAL A 24 2.26 -14.18 -0.92
CA VAL A 24 1.72 -14.51 -2.23
C VAL A 24 2.82 -14.51 -3.28
N LEU A 25 2.56 -15.21 -4.39
CA LEU A 25 3.47 -15.37 -5.51
C LEU A 25 4.76 -16.16 -5.22
N ASN A 26 4.81 -16.94 -4.14
CA ASN A 26 5.96 -17.78 -3.76
C ASN A 26 7.28 -16.98 -3.82
N SER A 27 7.27 -15.83 -3.14
CA SER A 27 8.37 -14.88 -3.12
C SER A 27 9.01 -14.83 -1.74
N THR A 28 10.32 -14.65 -1.69
CA THR A 28 11.08 -14.45 -0.45
C THR A 28 12.03 -13.28 -0.64
N ILE A 29 12.08 -12.38 0.34
CA ILE A 29 13.03 -11.27 0.37
C ILE A 29 14.06 -11.50 1.47
N HIS A 30 15.33 -11.30 1.14
CA HIS A 30 16.46 -11.30 2.06
C HIS A 30 17.08 -9.92 2.07
N TRP A 31 17.61 -9.48 3.22
CA TRP A 31 18.28 -8.20 3.29
C TRP A 31 19.35 -8.10 4.39
N SER A 32 20.26 -7.17 4.20
CA SER A 32 21.22 -6.69 5.20
C SER A 32 21.21 -5.16 5.20
N TYR A 33 20.79 -4.58 6.32
CA TYR A 33 20.70 -3.13 6.48
C TYR A 33 21.97 -2.55 7.11
N TYR A 34 22.48 -1.46 6.56
CA TYR A 34 23.67 -0.75 7.03
C TYR A 34 23.29 0.69 7.44
N PRO A 35 22.88 0.91 8.71
CA PRO A 35 22.40 2.23 9.17
C PRO A 35 23.41 3.35 8.96
N SER A 36 24.70 3.09 9.18
CA SER A 36 25.78 4.08 9.03
C SER A 36 25.95 4.59 7.59
N LYS A 37 25.54 3.80 6.60
CA LYS A 37 25.61 4.13 5.18
C LYS A 37 24.26 4.55 4.60
N GLY A 38 23.17 4.33 5.33
CA GLY A 38 21.81 4.51 4.81
C GLY A 38 21.47 3.55 3.66
N THR A 39 22.18 2.41 3.55
CA THR A 39 22.01 1.46 2.45
C THR A 39 21.47 0.13 2.92
N VAL A 40 20.79 -0.58 2.02
CA VAL A 40 20.35 -1.96 2.22
C VAL A 40 20.76 -2.82 1.04
N ASP A 41 21.39 -3.95 1.32
CA ASP A 41 21.59 -5.02 0.35
C ASP A 41 20.34 -5.89 0.36
N VAL A 42 19.77 -6.18 -0.81
CA VAL A 42 18.55 -6.97 -0.96
C VAL A 42 18.79 -8.12 -1.94
N ALA A 43 18.26 -9.30 -1.61
CA ALA A 43 18.00 -10.37 -2.56
C ALA A 43 16.51 -10.72 -2.55
N PHE A 44 15.82 -10.41 -3.65
CA PHE A 44 14.44 -10.78 -3.86
C PHE A 44 14.37 -12.01 -4.77
N SER A 45 13.81 -13.10 -4.26
CA SER A 45 13.64 -14.35 -4.98
C SER A 45 12.16 -14.61 -5.24
N GLN A 46 11.86 -15.13 -6.43
CA GLN A 46 10.50 -15.49 -6.79
C GLN A 46 10.49 -16.70 -7.72
N ALA A 47 9.68 -17.70 -7.34
CA ALA A 47 9.45 -18.87 -8.17
C ALA A 47 8.65 -18.52 -9.43
N VAL A 48 9.13 -18.99 -10.58
CA VAL A 48 8.47 -18.84 -11.88
C VAL A 48 8.14 -20.19 -12.47
N VAL A 49 6.99 -20.27 -13.12
CA VAL A 49 6.48 -21.52 -13.72
C VAL A 49 7.06 -21.79 -15.12
N SER A 50 7.72 -20.81 -15.74
CA SER A 50 8.37 -20.92 -17.04
C SER A 50 9.34 -19.75 -17.26
N ASP A 51 10.22 -19.92 -18.25
CA ASP A 51 11.20 -18.89 -18.67
C ASP A 51 10.54 -17.67 -19.34
N SER A 52 9.29 -17.80 -19.80
CA SER A 52 8.55 -16.70 -20.46
C SER A 52 7.84 -15.80 -19.46
N ARG A 53 8.49 -15.51 -18.32
CA ARG A 53 7.93 -14.66 -17.26
C ARG A 53 8.93 -13.61 -16.81
N TRP A 54 8.39 -12.44 -16.48
CA TRP A 54 9.13 -11.41 -15.78
C TRP A 54 8.74 -11.38 -14.31
N VAL A 55 9.67 -10.99 -13.47
CA VAL A 55 9.47 -10.70 -12.06
C VAL A 55 9.92 -9.27 -11.77
N ALA A 56 9.30 -8.64 -10.79
CA ALA A 56 9.68 -7.33 -10.35
C ALA A 56 9.49 -7.18 -8.85
N TRP A 57 10.42 -6.48 -8.22
CA TRP A 57 10.28 -5.98 -6.86
C TRP A 57 10.50 -4.48 -6.86
N ALA A 58 9.70 -3.74 -6.10
CA ALA A 58 9.70 -2.29 -6.13
C ALA A 58 9.47 -1.67 -4.77
N ILE A 59 10.04 -0.48 -4.57
CA ILE A 59 9.72 0.41 -3.45
C ILE A 59 8.79 1.50 -3.95
N ASN A 60 7.75 1.80 -3.19
CA ASN A 60 6.90 2.96 -3.43
C ASN A 60 7.16 4.03 -2.35
N PRO A 61 7.87 5.13 -2.70
CA PRO A 61 8.19 6.17 -1.72
C PRO A 61 7.01 7.10 -1.39
N THR A 62 5.92 7.07 -2.16
CA THR A 62 4.81 8.04 -2.02
C THR A 62 3.48 7.40 -1.63
N SER A 63 3.30 6.10 -1.85
CA SER A 63 2.05 5.39 -1.64
C SER A 63 2.29 3.91 -1.28
N THR A 64 1.22 3.13 -1.17
CA THR A 64 1.23 1.70 -0.79
C THR A 64 0.86 0.76 -1.94
N GLY A 65 0.50 1.31 -3.10
CA GLY A 65 0.05 0.56 -4.27
C GLY A 65 1.03 0.58 -5.44
N MET A 66 0.57 0.15 -6.62
CA MET A 66 1.39 0.04 -7.83
C MET A 66 1.87 1.40 -8.35
N VAL A 67 0.98 2.39 -8.49
CA VAL A 67 1.32 3.71 -9.02
C VAL A 67 2.23 4.47 -8.05
N GLY A 68 3.33 5.00 -8.57
CA GLY A 68 4.40 5.62 -7.78
C GLY A 68 5.52 4.66 -7.40
N SER A 69 5.36 3.35 -7.64
CA SER A 69 6.40 2.36 -7.37
C SER A 69 7.59 2.53 -8.29
N GLN A 70 8.76 2.19 -7.78
CA GLN A 70 10.04 2.27 -8.48
C GLN A 70 10.66 0.88 -8.45
N ALA A 71 10.58 0.20 -9.59
CA ALA A 71 10.77 -1.23 -9.70
C ALA A 71 12.16 -1.59 -10.22
N ILE A 72 12.63 -2.75 -9.78
CA ILE A 72 13.72 -3.50 -10.40
C ILE A 72 13.05 -4.69 -11.08
N VAL A 73 13.15 -4.75 -12.40
CA VAL A 73 12.52 -5.76 -13.24
C VAL A 73 13.60 -6.71 -13.72
N ALA A 74 13.35 -8.01 -13.64
CA ALA A 74 14.23 -9.03 -14.18
C ALA A 74 13.47 -10.11 -14.92
N PHE A 75 14.09 -10.63 -15.98
CA PHE A 75 13.59 -11.78 -16.72
C PHE A 75 14.69 -12.47 -17.52
N ARG A 76 14.47 -13.75 -17.82
CA ARG A 76 15.34 -14.50 -18.72
C ARG A 76 14.93 -14.23 -20.17
N ARG A 77 15.88 -13.80 -20.99
CA ARG A 77 15.66 -13.55 -22.42
C ARG A 77 15.55 -14.86 -23.19
N THR A 78 15.02 -14.78 -24.40
CA THR A 78 14.94 -15.91 -25.35
C THR A 78 16.32 -16.50 -25.71
N ASP A 79 17.39 -15.71 -25.61
CA ASP A 79 18.78 -16.15 -25.80
C ASP A 79 19.38 -16.85 -24.56
N GLY A 80 18.60 -16.98 -23.48
CA GLY A 80 18.99 -17.62 -22.23
C GLY A 80 19.67 -16.70 -21.22
N THR A 81 20.04 -15.47 -21.61
CA THR A 81 20.71 -14.50 -20.73
C THR A 81 19.72 -13.78 -19.81
N MET A 82 20.19 -13.31 -18.66
CA MET A 82 19.37 -12.52 -17.74
C MET A 82 19.33 -11.05 -18.16
N ASN A 83 18.13 -10.49 -18.26
CA ASN A 83 17.92 -9.06 -18.37
C ASN A 83 17.48 -8.49 -17.02
N ILE A 84 18.08 -7.38 -16.61
CA ILE A 84 17.70 -6.65 -15.41
C ILE A 84 17.81 -5.15 -15.64
N TYR A 85 16.84 -4.40 -15.10
CA TYR A 85 16.83 -2.94 -15.15
C TYR A 85 15.83 -2.31 -14.18
N SER A 86 15.99 -1.01 -13.96
CA SER A 86 15.07 -0.21 -13.18
C SER A 86 13.94 0.38 -14.05
N SER A 87 12.75 0.50 -13.47
CA SER A 87 11.56 1.03 -14.12
C SER A 87 10.69 1.87 -13.17
N PRO A 88 10.52 3.18 -13.42
CA PRO A 88 9.60 4.01 -12.65
C PRO A 88 8.13 3.81 -13.10
N ILE A 89 7.24 3.44 -12.20
CA ILE A 89 5.84 3.12 -12.48
C ILE A 89 4.95 4.33 -12.23
N LYS A 90 4.68 5.08 -13.30
CA LYS A 90 3.90 6.34 -13.23
C LYS A 90 2.39 6.13 -13.39
N SER A 91 1.95 5.02 -13.96
CA SER A 91 0.54 4.72 -14.20
C SER A 91 0.30 3.22 -14.36
N TYR A 92 -0.97 2.80 -14.35
CA TYR A 92 -1.39 1.43 -14.64
C TYR A 92 -1.13 1.00 -16.09
N ALA A 93 -0.91 1.94 -17.01
CA ALA A 93 -0.61 1.68 -18.41
C ALA A 93 0.89 1.45 -18.68
N THR A 94 1.70 1.27 -17.63
CA THR A 94 3.13 1.01 -17.73
C THR A 94 3.43 -0.20 -18.61
N ARG A 95 4.50 -0.11 -19.41
CA ARG A 95 5.10 -1.22 -20.15
C ARG A 95 6.37 -1.74 -19.49
N LEU A 96 6.58 -1.39 -18.21
CA LEU A 96 7.84 -1.62 -17.49
C LEU A 96 9.03 -1.06 -18.27
N GLU A 97 8.91 0.20 -18.69
CA GLU A 97 9.94 0.89 -19.47
C GLU A 97 11.16 1.20 -18.59
N ARG A 98 12.36 1.08 -19.17
CA ARG A 98 13.60 1.40 -18.47
C ARG A 98 13.62 2.88 -18.09
N GLY A 99 14.00 3.17 -16.85
CA GLY A 99 14.17 4.55 -16.39
C GLY A 99 14.87 4.65 -15.05
N ASN A 100 15.25 5.88 -14.70
CA ASN A 100 15.95 6.17 -13.46
C ASN A 100 15.00 6.17 -12.26
N LEU A 101 15.53 5.76 -11.11
CA LEU A 101 14.85 5.82 -9.82
C LEU A 101 15.22 7.12 -9.10
N SER A 102 14.35 7.58 -8.20
CA SER A 102 14.60 8.74 -7.34
C SER A 102 15.56 8.45 -6.20
N PHE A 103 15.82 7.18 -5.91
CA PHE A 103 16.78 6.74 -4.90
C PHE A 103 17.99 6.06 -5.55
N PRO A 104 19.18 6.13 -4.91
CA PRO A 104 20.37 5.47 -5.43
C PRO A 104 20.20 3.95 -5.50
N LEU A 105 20.65 3.37 -6.60
CA LEU A 105 20.57 1.94 -6.88
C LEU A 105 21.93 1.46 -7.40
N PHE A 106 22.52 0.47 -6.74
CA PHE A 106 23.86 -0.04 -7.01
C PHE A 106 23.86 -1.58 -7.07
N ASP A 107 24.97 -2.15 -7.59
CA ASP A 107 25.24 -3.60 -7.60
C ASP A 107 24.07 -4.47 -8.11
N VAL A 108 23.38 -3.97 -9.13
CA VAL A 108 22.18 -4.59 -9.66
C VAL A 108 22.54 -5.79 -10.50
N SER A 109 22.05 -6.97 -10.13
CA SER A 109 22.24 -8.20 -10.90
C SER A 109 21.06 -9.14 -10.71
N ALA A 110 20.89 -10.10 -11.63
CA ALA A 110 19.90 -11.14 -11.48
C ALA A 110 20.44 -12.48 -11.98
N ILE A 111 19.98 -13.54 -11.34
CA ILE A 111 20.24 -14.92 -11.75
C ILE A 111 18.93 -15.67 -11.92
N TYR A 112 19.00 -16.75 -12.70
CA TYR A 112 17.93 -17.73 -12.81
C TYR A 112 18.48 -19.10 -12.44
N GLU A 113 17.96 -19.67 -11.36
CA GLU A 113 18.39 -20.96 -10.84
C GLU A 113 17.21 -21.66 -10.15
N ASN A 114 17.12 -22.99 -10.27
CA ASN A 114 16.07 -23.78 -9.62
C ASN A 114 14.63 -23.28 -9.89
N ASN A 115 14.35 -22.84 -11.13
CA ASN A 115 13.08 -22.23 -11.55
C ASN A 115 12.69 -20.98 -10.71
N GLN A 116 13.69 -20.27 -10.19
CA GLN A 116 13.51 -19.01 -9.49
C GLN A 116 14.35 -17.92 -10.15
N ILE A 117 13.77 -16.74 -10.27
CA ILE A 117 14.54 -15.53 -10.57
C ILE A 117 14.88 -14.87 -9.24
N VAL A 118 16.16 -14.57 -9.07
CA VAL A 118 16.67 -13.83 -7.90
C VAL A 118 17.26 -12.52 -8.38
N ILE A 119 16.74 -11.41 -7.85
CA ILE A 119 17.20 -10.05 -8.07
C ILE A 119 18.08 -9.64 -6.89
N PHE A 120 19.28 -9.18 -7.17
CA PHE A 120 20.19 -8.55 -6.21
C PHE A 120 20.30 -7.06 -6.49
N ALA A 121 20.28 -6.26 -5.43
CA ALA A 121 20.54 -4.84 -5.51
C ALA A 121 20.99 -4.27 -4.17
N THR A 122 21.76 -3.19 -4.23
CA THR A 122 22.05 -2.33 -3.09
C THR A 122 21.29 -1.03 -3.27
N ILE A 123 20.49 -0.63 -2.28
CA ILE A 123 19.58 0.50 -2.37
C ILE A 123 19.96 1.54 -1.32
N GLY A 124 20.07 2.81 -1.72
CA GLY A 124 20.08 3.93 -0.80
C GLY A 124 18.66 4.22 -0.33
N LEU A 125 18.39 4.14 0.98
CA LEU A 125 17.03 4.32 1.47
C LEU A 125 16.57 5.77 1.31
N PRO A 126 15.41 6.02 0.67
CA PRO A 126 14.87 7.37 0.56
C PRO A 126 14.59 7.94 1.96
N ASN A 127 15.04 9.17 2.22
CA ASN A 127 14.88 9.88 3.51
C ASN A 127 15.54 9.20 4.72
N ASN A 128 16.46 8.25 4.54
CA ASN A 128 17.12 7.51 5.62
C ASN A 128 16.16 6.79 6.60
N VAL A 129 14.93 6.48 6.17
CA VAL A 129 13.99 5.72 6.98
C VAL A 129 14.14 4.21 6.74
N SER A 130 14.08 3.40 7.79
CA SER A 130 14.21 1.94 7.69
C SER A 130 12.94 1.26 7.16
N VAL A 131 11.82 1.98 7.13
CA VAL A 131 10.50 1.44 6.77
C VAL A 131 10.13 1.91 5.36
N VAL A 132 9.83 0.97 4.46
CA VAL A 132 9.41 1.25 3.09
C VAL A 132 8.13 0.52 2.72
N ASN A 133 7.33 1.13 1.84
CA ASN A 133 6.27 0.38 1.17
C ASN A 133 6.88 -0.35 -0.02
N HIS A 134 6.55 -1.62 -0.16
CA HIS A 134 7.01 -2.42 -1.28
C HIS A 134 5.87 -3.10 -2.02
N VAL A 135 6.11 -3.41 -3.28
CA VAL A 135 5.24 -4.24 -4.11
C VAL A 135 6.11 -5.25 -4.86
N TRP A 136 5.55 -6.43 -5.11
CA TRP A 136 6.22 -7.45 -5.91
C TRP A 136 5.23 -8.00 -6.92
N GLN A 137 5.72 -8.35 -8.11
CA GLN A 137 4.87 -8.79 -9.20
C GLN A 137 5.57 -9.82 -10.08
N GLN A 138 4.76 -10.62 -10.76
CA GLN A 138 5.19 -11.38 -11.91
C GLN A 138 4.14 -11.33 -13.02
N GLY A 139 4.59 -11.39 -14.26
CA GLY A 139 3.72 -11.40 -15.44
C GLY A 139 4.29 -12.23 -16.59
N PRO A 140 3.52 -12.40 -17.67
CA PRO A 140 3.99 -13.09 -18.86
C PRO A 140 4.91 -12.20 -19.71
N LEU A 141 5.78 -12.84 -20.48
CA LEU A 141 6.54 -12.22 -21.56
C LEU A 141 5.93 -12.57 -22.92
N SER A 142 6.00 -11.62 -23.84
CA SER A 142 5.85 -11.87 -25.28
C SER A 142 7.22 -11.66 -25.92
N GLY A 143 7.92 -12.76 -26.24
CA GLY A 143 9.35 -12.71 -26.58
C GLY A 143 10.17 -12.15 -25.40
N ASN A 144 10.80 -11.00 -25.60
CA ASN A 144 11.58 -10.29 -24.57
C ASN A 144 10.85 -9.04 -24.03
N ILE A 145 9.53 -8.95 -24.21
CA ILE A 145 8.74 -7.77 -23.86
C ILE A 145 7.77 -8.12 -22.71
N PRO A 146 7.92 -7.48 -21.54
CA PRO A 146 6.98 -7.64 -20.42
C PRO A 146 5.55 -7.29 -20.80
N GLN A 147 4.62 -8.20 -20.48
CA GLN A 147 3.19 -8.00 -20.64
C GLN A 147 2.51 -7.73 -19.30
N MET A 148 1.26 -7.27 -19.36
CA MET A 148 0.45 -7.01 -18.18
C MET A 148 0.36 -8.26 -17.27
N HIS A 149 0.59 -8.08 -15.98
CA HIS A 149 0.35 -9.12 -14.99
C HIS A 149 -1.14 -9.31 -14.73
N SER A 150 -1.53 -10.41 -14.08
CA SER A 150 -2.93 -10.62 -13.69
C SER A 150 -3.43 -9.47 -12.80
N VAL A 151 -4.64 -8.99 -13.06
CA VAL A 151 -5.31 -7.93 -12.27
C VAL A 151 -6.24 -8.51 -11.19
N SER A 152 -6.04 -9.78 -10.83
CA SER A 152 -6.82 -10.48 -9.81
C SER A 152 -5.95 -11.44 -8.98
N GLY A 153 -6.52 -11.98 -7.91
CA GLY A 153 -5.89 -13.04 -7.11
C GLY A 153 -4.60 -12.60 -6.41
N PRO A 154 -3.54 -13.43 -6.43
CA PRO A 154 -2.27 -13.13 -5.76
C PRO A 154 -1.63 -11.79 -6.15
N ASN A 155 -1.70 -11.40 -7.43
CA ASN A 155 -1.07 -10.17 -7.92
C ASN A 155 -1.63 -8.91 -7.23
N VAL A 156 -2.95 -8.82 -7.00
CA VAL A 156 -3.54 -7.66 -6.30
C VAL A 156 -3.30 -7.67 -4.79
N GLN A 157 -2.74 -8.75 -4.24
CA GLN A 157 -2.39 -8.90 -2.82
C GLN A 157 -0.89 -8.71 -2.57
N SER A 158 -0.10 -8.47 -3.62
CA SER A 158 1.37 -8.48 -3.56
C SER A 158 1.95 -7.10 -3.20
N PHE A 159 1.59 -6.62 -2.02
CA PHE A 159 2.06 -5.36 -1.45
C PHE A 159 2.18 -5.46 0.08
N GLY A 160 2.99 -4.58 0.66
CA GLY A 160 3.24 -4.57 2.11
C GLY A 160 4.17 -3.44 2.55
N THR A 161 4.47 -3.43 3.84
CA THR A 161 5.46 -2.53 4.43
C THR A 161 6.61 -3.38 4.97
N LEU A 162 7.84 -2.99 4.65
CA LEU A 162 9.06 -3.67 5.06
C LEU A 162 9.89 -2.75 5.94
N ASP A 163 10.15 -3.18 7.17
CA ASP A 163 11.09 -2.52 8.07
C ASP A 163 12.43 -3.25 8.07
N PHE A 164 13.42 -2.61 7.47
CA PHE A 164 14.77 -3.13 7.33
C PHE A 164 15.52 -3.21 8.68
N LEU A 165 15.12 -2.44 9.69
CA LEU A 165 15.78 -2.40 11.00
C LEU A 165 15.25 -3.52 11.93
N SER A 166 13.93 -3.65 12.07
CA SER A 166 13.33 -4.65 12.98
C SER A 166 13.34 -6.07 12.44
N GLY A 167 13.68 -6.28 11.16
CA GLY A 167 13.64 -7.60 10.55
C GLY A 167 12.22 -8.04 10.16
N LYS A 168 11.22 -7.15 10.22
CA LYS A 168 9.80 -7.49 10.03
C LYS A 168 9.20 -6.79 8.81
N VAL A 169 8.65 -7.56 7.89
CA VAL A 169 7.61 -7.12 6.94
C VAL A 169 6.31 -7.16 7.71
N GLU A 170 5.93 -6.00 8.21
CA GLU A 170 4.58 -5.78 8.67
C GLU A 170 3.72 -5.54 7.45
N THR A 171 2.82 -6.47 7.24
CA THR A 171 1.76 -6.20 6.30
C THR A 171 0.98 -5.02 6.84
N ILE A 172 0.62 -4.09 5.94
CA ILE A 172 -0.49 -3.19 6.20
C ILE A 172 -1.71 -4.10 6.37
N ARG A 173 -1.91 -4.62 7.59
CA ARG A 173 -3.26 -4.71 8.13
C ARG A 173 -3.74 -3.30 7.83
N ARG A 174 -4.77 -3.19 7.01
CA ARG A 174 -5.56 -1.97 6.98
C ARG A 174 -5.91 -1.79 8.45
N ALA A 175 -5.09 -1.03 9.19
CA ALA A 175 -5.54 -0.37 10.37
C ALA A 175 -6.75 0.33 9.77
N THR A 176 -7.93 -0.17 10.13
CA THR A 176 -9.13 0.63 10.07
C THR A 176 -8.74 1.86 10.85
N SER A 177 -8.14 2.81 10.14
CA SER A 177 -7.60 4.01 10.73
C SER A 177 -8.79 4.60 11.45
N SER A 178 -8.56 5.16 12.62
CA SER A 178 -9.57 6.00 13.29
C SER A 178 -10.24 6.92 12.28
N VAL A 179 -9.49 7.39 11.28
CA VAL A 179 -9.94 8.12 10.09
C VAL A 179 -10.92 7.35 9.19
N PHE A 180 -10.69 6.08 8.82
CA PHE A 180 -11.62 5.30 7.99
C PHE A 180 -12.88 4.90 8.77
N LYS A 181 -12.76 4.56 10.06
CA LYS A 181 -13.91 4.34 10.96
C LYS A 181 -14.70 5.63 11.19
N ALA A 182 -14.03 6.76 11.37
CA ALA A 182 -14.66 8.08 11.50
C ALA A 182 -15.36 8.49 10.20
N LYS A 183 -14.77 8.25 9.03
CA LYS A 183 -15.40 8.51 7.72
C LYS A 183 -16.65 7.65 7.48
N ILE A 184 -16.59 6.36 7.82
CA ILE A 184 -17.76 5.46 7.71
C ILE A 184 -18.84 5.88 8.73
N SER A 185 -18.46 6.15 9.97
CA SER A 185 -19.40 6.59 11.03
C SER A 185 -20.06 7.92 10.68
N HIS A 186 -19.30 8.89 10.18
CA HIS A 186 -19.80 10.18 9.71
C HIS A 186 -20.81 10.00 8.57
N GLY A 187 -20.48 9.16 7.58
CA GLY A 187 -21.39 8.84 6.48
C GLY A 187 -22.72 8.26 6.98
N ILE A 188 -22.68 7.26 7.86
CA ILE A 188 -23.89 6.63 8.42
C ILE A 188 -24.71 7.62 9.25
N ILE A 189 -24.06 8.40 10.13
CA ILE A 189 -24.74 9.38 10.98
C ILE A 189 -25.42 10.46 10.12
N ASN A 190 -24.78 10.94 9.06
CA ASN A 190 -25.36 11.94 8.17
C ASN A 190 -26.50 11.38 7.32
N THR A 191 -26.38 10.16 6.80
CA THR A 191 -27.46 9.51 6.03
C THR A 191 -28.69 9.26 6.90
N VAL A 192 -28.52 8.78 8.14
CA VAL A 192 -29.65 8.53 9.05
C VAL A 192 -30.29 9.84 9.54
N SER A 193 -29.47 10.84 9.90
CA SER A 193 -29.96 12.09 10.48
C SER A 193 -30.62 12.99 9.43
N TRP A 194 -29.86 13.46 8.44
CA TRP A 194 -30.37 14.38 7.41
C TRP A 194 -31.17 13.65 6.33
N GLY A 195 -30.77 12.44 5.96
CA GLY A 195 -31.38 11.71 4.85
C GLY A 195 -32.69 11.00 5.19
N MET A 196 -32.90 10.60 6.45
CA MET A 196 -34.06 9.78 6.84
C MET A 196 -34.92 10.43 7.93
N LEU A 197 -34.33 10.88 9.05
CA LEU A 197 -35.10 11.42 10.18
C LEU A 197 -35.81 12.75 9.86
N MET A 198 -35.15 13.66 9.15
CA MET A 198 -35.75 14.96 8.79
C MET A 198 -36.94 14.80 7.81
N PRO A 199 -36.85 14.02 6.71
CA PRO A 199 -38.00 13.75 5.85
C PRO A 199 -39.14 13.02 6.56
N VAL A 200 -38.84 12.03 7.41
CA VAL A 200 -39.86 11.31 8.19
C VAL A 200 -40.59 12.25 9.15
N GLY A 201 -39.88 13.12 9.85
CA GLY A 201 -40.49 14.15 10.70
C GLY A 201 -41.45 15.05 9.95
N ALA A 202 -41.10 15.46 8.72
CA ALA A 202 -41.98 16.27 7.86
C ALA A 202 -43.23 15.50 7.38
N ILE A 203 -43.09 14.22 7.02
CA ILE A 203 -44.22 13.35 6.62
C ILE A 203 -45.19 13.16 7.79
N VAL A 204 -44.69 12.91 9.01
CA VAL A 204 -45.52 12.76 10.21
C VAL A 204 -46.33 14.02 10.48
N ALA A 205 -45.71 15.20 10.44
CA ALA A 205 -46.43 16.47 10.60
C ALA A 205 -47.45 16.75 9.49
N ARG A 206 -47.24 16.20 8.28
CA ARG A 206 -48.16 16.40 7.16
C ARG A 206 -49.37 15.47 7.22
N HIS A 207 -49.17 14.21 7.60
CA HIS A 207 -50.19 13.16 7.41
C HIS A 207 -50.81 12.62 8.70
N PHE A 208 -50.19 12.81 9.86
CA PHE A 208 -50.63 12.18 11.11
C PHE A 208 -51.22 13.15 12.14
N LYS A 209 -51.61 14.36 11.72
CA LYS A 209 -52.22 15.40 12.59
C LYS A 209 -53.47 14.94 13.35
N ALA A 210 -54.13 13.88 12.91
CA ALA A 210 -55.28 13.29 13.58
C ALA A 210 -54.94 12.61 14.91
N ALA A 211 -53.67 12.27 15.16
CA ALA A 211 -53.21 11.64 16.40
C ALA A 211 -52.67 12.69 17.39
N ASP A 212 -53.49 13.68 17.75
CA ASP A 212 -53.10 14.74 18.69
C ASP A 212 -53.10 14.25 20.15
N PRO A 213 -52.09 14.58 20.99
CA PRO A 213 -50.87 15.38 20.72
C PRO A 213 -49.67 14.54 20.26
N ALA A 214 -49.85 13.24 20.06
CA ALA A 214 -48.78 12.29 19.76
C ALA A 214 -48.00 12.64 18.48
N TRP A 215 -48.68 13.08 17.42
CA TRP A 215 -48.03 13.48 16.16
C TRP A 215 -47.02 14.63 16.38
N PHE A 216 -47.34 15.56 17.27
CA PHE A 216 -46.51 16.70 17.58
C PHE A 216 -45.27 16.29 18.38
N HIS A 217 -45.42 15.37 19.35
CA HIS A 217 -44.29 14.80 20.08
C HIS A 217 -43.37 13.99 19.16
N VAL A 218 -43.91 13.20 18.23
CA VAL A 218 -43.13 12.41 17.27
C VAL A 218 -42.42 13.32 16.25
N HIS A 219 -43.09 14.35 15.73
CA HIS A 219 -42.49 15.34 14.86
C HIS A 219 -41.32 16.05 15.55
N ARG A 220 -41.55 16.56 16.78
CA ARG A 220 -40.53 17.23 17.58
C ARG A 220 -39.35 16.31 17.87
N ALA A 221 -39.60 15.04 18.23
CA ALA A 221 -38.53 14.08 18.49
C ALA A 221 -37.68 13.82 17.24
N CYS A 222 -38.29 13.59 16.07
CA CYS A 222 -37.56 13.32 14.83
C CYS A 222 -36.71 14.52 14.39
N GLN A 223 -37.24 15.74 14.48
CA GLN A 223 -36.52 16.96 14.08
C GLN A 223 -35.36 17.28 15.03
N MET A 224 -35.56 17.12 16.34
CA MET A 224 -34.48 17.35 17.31
C MET A 224 -33.36 16.32 17.18
N LEU A 225 -33.70 15.05 16.96
CA LEU A 225 -32.71 13.99 16.76
C LEU A 225 -31.95 14.14 15.43
N GLY A 226 -32.66 14.48 14.34
CA GLY A 226 -32.04 14.74 13.03
C GLY A 226 -31.09 15.94 13.05
N TYR A 227 -31.48 17.03 13.72
CA TYR A 227 -30.66 18.23 13.81
C TYR A 227 -29.40 18.04 14.68
N LEU A 228 -29.54 17.44 15.87
CA LEU A 228 -28.41 17.19 16.77
C LEU A 228 -27.42 16.16 16.20
N GLY A 229 -27.92 15.07 15.59
CA GLY A 229 -27.08 14.08 14.93
C GLY A 229 -26.29 14.68 13.75
N GLY A 230 -26.91 15.59 13.00
CA GLY A 230 -26.27 16.33 11.92
C GLY A 230 -25.14 17.25 12.35
N LEU A 231 -25.29 17.96 13.46
CA LEU A 231 -24.26 18.85 14.00
C LEU A 231 -23.05 18.08 14.56
N LEU A 232 -23.28 16.93 15.19
CA LEU A 232 -22.21 16.06 15.67
C LEU A 232 -21.44 15.41 14.51
N GLY A 233 -22.12 15.13 13.40
CA GLY A 233 -21.49 14.70 12.16
C GLY A 233 -20.52 15.74 11.58
N SER A 234 -20.87 17.02 11.57
CA SER A 234 -20.05 18.09 10.97
C SER A 234 -18.91 18.61 11.86
N GLN A 235 -19.06 18.59 13.19
CA GLN A 235 -18.02 19.01 14.15
C GLN A 235 -16.73 18.15 14.08
N GLN A 236 -16.84 16.90 13.61
CA GLN A 236 -15.68 16.01 13.48
C GLN A 236 -14.76 16.36 12.29
N GLU A 237 -15.24 17.19 11.33
CA GLU A 237 -14.42 17.73 10.24
C GLU A 237 -13.53 18.91 10.67
N PHE A 238 -14.04 19.83 11.50
CA PHE A 238 -13.28 21.00 11.93
C PHE A 238 -12.10 20.63 12.86
N GLY A 239 -12.29 19.72 13.81
CA GLY A 239 -11.19 19.26 14.69
C GLY A 239 -10.03 18.59 13.93
N SER A 240 -10.32 17.94 12.80
CA SER A 240 -9.32 17.28 11.96
C SER A 240 -8.59 18.27 11.02
N ALA A 241 -9.25 19.35 10.61
CA ALA A 241 -8.66 20.40 9.77
C ALA A 241 -7.70 21.32 10.56
N ILE A 242 -8.01 21.63 11.82
CA ILE A 242 -7.18 22.53 12.65
C ILE A 242 -5.85 21.86 13.04
N ASN A 243 -5.84 20.54 13.24
CA ASN A 243 -4.61 19.79 13.58
C ASN A 243 -3.63 19.65 12.40
N LEU A 244 -4.07 19.94 11.16
CA LEU A 244 -3.21 20.01 9.97
C LEU A 244 -2.66 21.42 9.71
N GLN A 245 -3.28 22.48 10.23
CA GLN A 245 -2.77 23.86 10.10
C GLN A 245 -1.89 24.31 11.28
N GLY A 246 -1.92 23.62 12.42
CA GLY A 246 -1.15 23.95 13.63
C GLY A 246 0.36 23.62 13.60
N LEU A 247 0.90 23.07 12.49
CA LEU A 247 2.32 22.68 12.37
C LEU A 247 3.17 23.62 11.50
N ASN A 248 2.65 24.78 11.05
CA ASN A 248 3.43 25.68 10.18
C ASN A 248 3.43 27.17 10.61
N ILE A 249 3.45 27.46 11.91
CA ILE A 249 3.84 28.80 12.38
C ILE A 249 4.65 28.69 13.67
N LYS A 250 5.99 28.64 13.54
CA LYS A 250 6.95 29.25 14.47
C LYS A 250 8.36 29.12 13.90
N GLY A 251 8.88 30.22 13.36
CA GLY A 251 10.24 30.25 12.83
C GLY A 251 10.65 31.57 12.19
N THR A 252 10.19 32.72 12.68
CA THR A 252 10.87 34.01 12.48
C THR A 252 10.76 34.83 13.75
N ASP A 253 11.88 35.50 14.05
CA ASP A 253 12.09 36.56 15.04
C ASP A 253 12.51 36.12 16.45
N ALA A 254 13.82 35.92 16.61
CA ALA A 254 14.66 36.66 17.57
C ALA A 254 16.13 36.63 17.08
#